data_AF-A0A534PZE7-F1
#
_entry.id   AF-A0A534PZE7-F1
#
_cell.length_a   1.000
_cell.length_b   1.000
_cell.length_c   1.000
_cell.angle_alpha   90.00
_cell.angle_beta   90.00
_cell.angle_gamma   90.00
#
_symmetry.space_group_name_H-M   'P 1'
#
loop_
_entity.id
_entity.type
_entity.pdbx_description
1 polymer ?
#
loop_
_entity_poly.entity_id
_entity_poly.type
_entity_poly.pdbx_seq_one_letter_code
_entity_poly.pdbx_strand_id
1 'polypeptide(L)'
;MKRLVGFAIGGIFLMAAGAAFATPPGPGKKFDCSDTTGKTSCATDDTGCVPQSKDVPTGNVSTLKCGDGLAKAFTKAIQAVIKCHTKMADSVFKGAPVDDETCETSGGGKSAKEKLDAAVTKLVPVCTSTQLALAAAEESVLFAPKTNSLSLDAQAGAVYCDTSGTNTPIDPAGAGGDDAGTVDTTLTPVSAKPKLQCADATGKELGKLVAASIKCHIKMADAFFGGKDFDENVCEENDPAKGKAALQKYAAAMTKLTGKGICTQACLSAGNRTTLGSNILAQVEAANQLIYPCPGTTTTTTTTVTTTTSTVTTTTTTTTTLCPPASCTCAGGTPGKTKFTTGTG
;
A
#
# COMPACT_ATOMS: atom_id res chain seq x y z
N MET A 1 53.52 35.32 -38.01
CA MET A 1 53.82 34.52 -39.20
C MET A 1 53.55 33.05 -38.84
N LYS A 2 52.39 32.50 -39.21
CA LYS A 2 52.20 31.55 -40.33
C LYS A 2 53.16 30.34 -40.29
N ARG A 3 52.59 29.14 -40.02
CA ARG A 3 52.71 27.83 -40.75
C ARG A 3 52.57 26.63 -39.78
N LEU A 4 51.49 25.84 -39.93
CA LEU A 4 51.32 24.54 -40.64
C LEU A 4 51.68 23.34 -39.74
N VAL A 5 50.69 22.59 -39.23
CA VAL A 5 50.08 21.35 -39.79
C VAL A 5 50.98 20.12 -39.70
N GLY A 6 50.51 19.13 -38.93
CA GLY A 6 50.93 17.74 -38.98
C GLY A 6 49.77 16.85 -38.55
N PHE A 7 48.97 16.39 -39.52
CA PHE A 7 47.96 15.35 -39.36
C PHE A 7 48.65 13.99 -39.17
N ALA A 8 48.26 13.25 -38.14
CA ALA A 8 48.48 11.81 -38.05
C ALA A 8 47.13 11.14 -37.78
N ILE A 9 46.68 10.43 -38.81
CA ILE A 9 45.51 9.54 -38.85
C ILE A 9 45.85 8.29 -38.03
N GLY A 10 44.99 7.91 -37.10
CA GLY A 10 45.17 6.67 -36.33
C GLY A 10 43.96 6.27 -35.51
N GLY A 11 43.07 5.48 -36.11
CA GLY A 11 42.23 4.50 -35.40
C GLY A 11 41.04 5.04 -34.62
N ILE A 12 39.91 5.26 -35.32
CA ILE A 12 38.59 5.20 -34.69
C ILE A 12 38.35 3.72 -34.33
N PHE A 13 38.65 3.34 -33.08
CA PHE A 13 37.99 2.20 -32.46
C PHE A 13 36.56 2.65 -32.14
N LEU A 14 35.65 2.35 -33.06
CA LEU A 14 34.21 2.32 -32.79
C LEU A 14 33.98 1.15 -31.81
N MET A 15 34.18 1.41 -30.52
CA MET A 15 33.56 0.59 -29.49
C MET A 15 32.05 0.82 -29.62
N ALA A 16 31.39 -0.05 -30.37
CA ALA A 16 29.96 -0.27 -30.24
C ALA A 16 29.72 -0.80 -28.82
N ALA A 17 29.66 0.11 -27.84
CA ALA A 17 28.94 -0.14 -26.61
C ALA A 17 27.49 -0.32 -27.06
N GLY A 18 27.09 -1.58 -27.28
CA GLY A 18 25.69 -1.92 -27.43
C GLY A 18 25.00 -1.32 -26.22
N ALA A 19 24.18 -0.29 -26.43
CA ALA A 19 23.31 0.20 -25.39
C ALA A 19 22.48 -1.02 -24.97
N ALA A 20 22.77 -1.56 -23.79
CA ALA A 20 21.92 -2.55 -23.17
C ALA A 20 20.60 -1.81 -22.93
N PHE A 21 19.67 -1.95 -23.87
CA PHE A 21 18.35 -1.39 -23.73
C PHE A 21 17.75 -2.03 -22.49
N ALA A 22 17.39 -1.20 -21.51
CA ALA A 22 16.71 -1.68 -20.33
C ALA A 22 15.50 -2.52 -20.76
N THR A 23 15.40 -3.74 -20.24
CA THR A 23 14.27 -4.61 -20.53
C THR A 23 13.45 -4.69 -19.23
N PRO A 24 12.36 -3.92 -19.10
CA PRO A 24 11.48 -4.01 -17.92
C PRO A 24 10.66 -5.31 -17.97
N PRO A 25 10.11 -5.77 -16.81
CA PRO A 25 9.19 -6.90 -16.79
C PRO A 25 7.97 -6.59 -17.68
N GLY A 26 7.48 -7.60 -18.39
CA GLY A 26 6.35 -7.47 -19.29
C GLY A 26 5.02 -7.78 -18.61
N PRO A 27 3.88 -7.63 -19.34
CA PRO A 27 2.56 -8.02 -18.87
C PRO A 27 2.51 -9.37 -18.14
N GLY A 28 2.00 -9.36 -16.91
CA GLY A 28 1.82 -10.55 -16.05
C GLY A 28 3.07 -11.01 -15.32
N LYS A 29 4.19 -10.32 -15.49
CA LYS A 29 5.45 -10.57 -14.78
C LYS A 29 5.54 -9.71 -13.53
N LYS A 30 6.29 -10.18 -12.54
CA LYS A 30 6.42 -9.49 -11.26
C LYS A 30 7.25 -8.21 -11.41
N PHE A 31 6.91 -7.19 -10.63
CA PHE A 31 7.66 -5.93 -10.59
C PHE A 31 9.11 -6.14 -10.10
N ASP A 32 9.29 -7.07 -9.16
CA ASP A 32 10.59 -7.49 -8.61
C ASP A 32 11.47 -8.32 -9.57
N CYS A 33 10.98 -8.61 -10.79
CA CYS A 33 11.61 -9.49 -11.78
C CYS A 33 11.95 -10.92 -11.31
N SER A 34 11.43 -11.38 -10.17
CA SER A 34 11.75 -12.71 -9.63
C SER A 34 11.32 -13.86 -10.55
N ASP A 35 10.41 -13.59 -11.51
CA ASP A 35 9.93 -14.54 -12.51
C ASP A 35 10.44 -14.25 -13.94
N THR A 36 11.45 -13.38 -14.08
CA THR A 36 12.04 -13.00 -15.38
C THR A 36 13.55 -12.83 -15.36
N THR A 37 14.26 -13.60 -16.20
CA THR A 37 15.72 -13.51 -16.31
C THR A 37 16.14 -12.36 -17.24
N GLY A 38 17.19 -11.62 -16.87
CA GLY A 38 17.82 -10.60 -17.73
C GLY A 38 17.08 -9.27 -17.82
N LYS A 39 16.05 -9.07 -17.00
CA LYS A 39 15.34 -7.79 -16.88
C LYS A 39 16.12 -6.79 -16.03
N THR A 40 15.93 -5.51 -16.30
CA THR A 40 16.57 -4.38 -15.60
C THR A 40 15.50 -3.48 -15.00
N SER A 41 15.89 -2.65 -14.02
CA SER A 41 15.00 -1.70 -13.34
C SER A 41 13.86 -2.38 -12.57
N CYS A 42 14.19 -3.50 -11.94
CA CYS A 42 13.28 -4.25 -11.08
C CYS A 42 13.04 -3.48 -9.79
N ALA A 43 11.78 -3.36 -9.39
CA ALA A 43 11.40 -2.79 -8.10
C ALA A 43 11.30 -3.95 -7.10
N THR A 44 12.41 -4.23 -6.42
CA THR A 44 12.62 -5.48 -5.67
C THR A 44 11.87 -5.57 -4.35
N ASP A 45 11.44 -4.42 -3.85
CA ASP A 45 10.57 -4.15 -2.70
C ASP A 45 9.08 -4.09 -3.08
N ASP A 46 8.79 -3.86 -4.36
CA ASP A 46 7.43 -3.79 -4.87
C ASP A 46 6.81 -5.15 -5.12
N THR A 47 5.74 -5.41 -4.39
CA THR A 47 4.92 -6.60 -4.60
C THR A 47 3.96 -6.43 -5.79
N GLY A 48 3.57 -7.53 -6.42
CA GLY A 48 2.57 -7.53 -7.47
C GLY A 48 3.16 -7.73 -8.86
N CYS A 49 2.34 -7.50 -9.88
CA CYS A 49 2.67 -7.80 -11.26
C CYS A 49 2.23 -6.70 -12.23
N VAL A 50 2.96 -6.58 -13.32
CA VAL A 50 2.60 -5.72 -14.46
C VAL A 50 1.21 -6.15 -14.96
N PRO A 51 0.26 -5.22 -15.13
CA PRO A 51 -1.06 -5.53 -15.67
C PRO A 51 -0.99 -6.25 -17.02
N GLN A 52 -1.97 -7.09 -17.36
CA GLN A 52 -1.99 -7.77 -18.67
C GLN A 52 -3.02 -7.23 -19.65
N SER A 53 -3.94 -6.39 -19.18
CA SER A 53 -4.84 -5.65 -20.05
C SER A 53 -4.95 -4.19 -19.66
N LYS A 54 -5.21 -3.33 -20.65
CA LYS A 54 -5.34 -1.88 -20.43
C LYS A 54 -6.68 -1.52 -19.78
N ASP A 55 -7.78 -1.94 -20.41
CA ASP A 55 -9.13 -1.42 -20.10
C ASP A 55 -10.19 -2.51 -19.84
N VAL A 56 -9.99 -3.75 -20.30
CA VAL A 56 -11.03 -4.80 -20.30
C VAL A 56 -10.59 -6.02 -19.49
N PRO A 57 -11.38 -6.49 -18.50
CA PRO A 57 -11.12 -7.73 -17.79
C PRO A 57 -11.07 -8.93 -18.73
N THR A 58 -10.08 -9.81 -18.56
CA THR A 58 -9.97 -11.08 -19.32
C THR A 58 -9.61 -12.21 -18.37
N GLY A 59 -10.59 -12.93 -17.79
CA GLY A 59 -10.30 -13.96 -16.78
C GLY A 59 -9.62 -13.39 -15.52
N ASN A 60 -8.66 -14.11 -14.93
CA ASN A 60 -7.91 -13.72 -13.71
C ASN A 60 -6.74 -12.74 -13.99
N VAL A 61 -6.86 -11.93 -15.04
CA VAL A 61 -5.84 -11.02 -15.55
C VAL A 61 -5.98 -9.64 -14.91
N SER A 62 -4.88 -9.08 -14.39
CA SER A 62 -4.89 -7.75 -13.76
C SER A 62 -5.05 -6.62 -14.78
N THR A 63 -6.03 -5.73 -14.56
CA THR A 63 -6.32 -4.60 -15.48
C THR A 63 -5.69 -3.30 -14.98
N LEU A 64 -5.00 -2.59 -15.88
CA LEU A 64 -4.23 -1.37 -15.58
C LEU A 64 -5.14 -0.24 -15.12
N LYS A 65 -6.22 0.04 -15.87
CA LYS A 65 -7.17 1.11 -15.54
C LYS A 65 -7.88 0.91 -14.20
N CYS A 66 -8.19 -0.34 -13.84
CA CYS A 66 -8.73 -0.65 -12.51
C CYS A 66 -7.70 -0.35 -11.43
N GLY A 67 -6.48 -0.90 -11.56
CA GLY A 67 -5.43 -0.69 -10.58
C GLY A 67 -5.16 0.80 -10.34
N ASP A 68 -4.98 1.54 -11.43
CA ASP A 68 -4.87 3.00 -11.40
C ASP A 68 -6.01 3.73 -10.70
N GLY A 69 -7.24 3.24 -10.91
CA GLY A 69 -8.43 3.80 -10.29
C GLY A 69 -8.46 3.53 -8.79
N LEU A 70 -8.20 2.27 -8.39
CA LEU A 70 -8.17 1.83 -7.00
C LEU A 70 -7.06 2.55 -6.22
N ALA A 71 -5.84 2.59 -6.77
CA ALA A 71 -4.72 3.35 -6.24
C ALA A 71 -5.09 4.80 -5.90
N LYS A 72 -5.72 5.49 -6.87
CA LYS A 72 -6.17 6.88 -6.69
C LYS A 72 -7.30 7.00 -5.67
N ALA A 73 -8.18 6.01 -5.56
CA ALA A 73 -9.27 5.98 -4.60
C ALA A 73 -8.73 5.81 -3.16
N PHE A 74 -7.87 4.81 -2.92
CA PHE A 74 -7.22 4.59 -1.64
C PHE A 74 -6.37 5.78 -1.18
N THR A 75 -5.59 6.37 -2.10
CA THR A 75 -4.84 7.60 -1.81
C THR A 75 -5.76 8.71 -1.24
N LYS A 76 -6.94 8.89 -1.85
CA LYS A 76 -7.90 9.91 -1.41
C LYS A 76 -8.55 9.55 -0.08
N ALA A 77 -8.82 8.27 0.17
CA ALA A 77 -9.37 7.77 1.42
C ALA A 77 -8.40 8.00 2.58
N ILE A 78 -7.14 7.55 2.44
CA ILE A 78 -6.09 7.74 3.45
C ILE A 78 -5.88 9.23 3.77
N GLN A 79 -5.82 10.08 2.74
CA GLN A 79 -5.71 11.54 2.95
C GLN A 79 -6.95 12.18 3.55
N ALA A 80 -8.13 11.57 3.43
CA ALA A 80 -9.35 12.04 4.07
C ALA A 80 -9.31 11.68 5.56
N VAL A 81 -8.99 10.43 5.90
CA VAL A 81 -8.84 9.95 7.29
C VAL A 81 -7.78 10.75 8.06
N ILE A 82 -6.60 10.99 7.48
CA ILE A 82 -5.58 11.86 8.12
C ILE A 82 -6.13 13.25 8.47
N LYS A 83 -7.04 13.81 7.64
CA LYS A 83 -7.68 15.10 7.92
C LYS A 83 -8.78 15.00 8.96
N CYS A 84 -9.44 13.85 9.05
CA CYS A 84 -10.38 13.51 10.11
C CYS A 84 -9.61 13.53 11.44
N HIS A 85 -8.61 12.66 11.63
CA HIS A 85 -7.72 12.63 12.80
C HIS A 85 -7.13 14.00 13.17
N THR A 86 -6.72 14.81 12.18
CA THR A 86 -6.27 16.18 12.42
C THR A 86 -7.34 17.04 13.08
N LYS A 87 -8.56 17.07 12.53
CA LYS A 87 -9.66 17.87 13.10
C LYS A 87 -10.04 17.40 14.49
N MET A 88 -10.03 16.10 14.69
CA MET A 88 -10.37 15.45 15.94
C MET A 88 -9.35 15.83 17.03
N ALA A 89 -8.06 15.69 16.78
CA ALA A 89 -7.00 16.16 17.68
C ALA A 89 -7.11 17.67 17.97
N ASP A 90 -7.39 18.48 16.94
CA ASP A 90 -7.65 19.91 17.05
C ASP A 90 -8.86 20.24 17.92
N SER A 91 -9.92 19.41 17.85
CA SER A 91 -11.17 19.60 18.57
C SER A 91 -11.00 19.30 20.05
N VAL A 92 -10.30 18.21 20.38
CA VAL A 92 -9.88 17.86 21.74
C VAL A 92 -9.01 18.96 22.32
N PHE A 93 -8.02 19.44 21.57
CA PHE A 93 -7.14 20.52 22.02
C PHE A 93 -7.90 21.81 22.34
N LYS A 94 -8.99 22.09 21.63
CA LYS A 94 -9.87 23.25 21.88
C LYS A 94 -10.88 23.02 23.01
N GLY A 95 -10.90 21.84 23.62
CA GLY A 95 -11.87 21.46 24.66
C GLY A 95 -13.28 21.21 24.13
N ALA A 96 -13.42 20.95 22.82
CA ALA A 96 -14.69 20.69 22.15
C ALA A 96 -14.57 19.43 21.28
N PRO A 97 -14.37 18.24 21.90
CA PRO A 97 -14.23 16.98 21.16
C PRO A 97 -15.44 16.75 20.25
N VAL A 98 -15.17 16.31 19.03
CA VAL A 98 -16.20 15.93 18.05
C VAL A 98 -16.08 14.45 17.73
N ASP A 99 -17.23 13.83 17.47
CA ASP A 99 -17.30 12.50 16.90
C ASP A 99 -17.00 12.54 15.40
N ASP A 100 -15.93 11.87 15.02
CA ASP A 100 -15.39 11.88 13.67
C ASP A 100 -15.79 10.65 12.86
N GLU A 101 -16.63 9.77 13.40
CA GLU A 101 -17.23 8.66 12.66
C GLU A 101 -17.99 9.14 11.42
N THR A 102 -18.56 10.35 11.50
CA THR A 102 -19.19 11.03 10.36
C THR A 102 -18.19 11.48 9.28
N CYS A 103 -16.91 11.64 9.62
CA CYS A 103 -15.81 11.93 8.70
C CYS A 103 -15.16 10.66 8.14
N GLU A 104 -15.04 9.62 8.96
CA GLU A 104 -14.35 8.35 8.69
C GLU A 104 -15.26 7.35 7.95
N THR A 105 -16.39 6.98 8.56
CA THR A 105 -17.17 5.79 8.21
C THR A 105 -18.60 6.11 7.72
N SER A 106 -19.34 7.04 8.34
CA SER A 106 -20.79 7.18 8.15
C SER A 106 -21.27 8.65 8.06
N GLY A 107 -20.91 9.33 6.97
CA GLY A 107 -21.10 10.77 6.76
C GLY A 107 -22.22 11.19 5.82
N GLY A 108 -23.10 10.27 5.41
CA GLY A 108 -24.17 10.55 4.44
C GLY A 108 -23.64 10.79 3.03
N GLY A 109 -22.71 9.94 2.60
CA GLY A 109 -21.97 10.02 1.33
C GLY A 109 -20.76 10.94 1.35
N LYS A 110 -20.33 11.41 2.53
CA LYS A 110 -19.25 12.39 2.69
C LYS A 110 -18.06 11.85 3.47
N SER A 111 -18.19 10.71 4.14
CA SER A 111 -17.08 10.11 4.87
C SER A 111 -15.98 9.62 3.93
N ALA A 112 -14.80 9.35 4.48
CA ALA A 112 -13.68 8.80 3.74
C ALA A 112 -14.04 7.44 3.13
N LYS A 113 -14.64 6.56 3.92
CA LYS A 113 -15.09 5.23 3.50
C LYS A 113 -16.18 5.29 2.44
N GLU A 114 -17.24 6.06 2.63
CA GLU A 114 -18.33 6.18 1.64
C GLU A 114 -17.83 6.72 0.29
N LYS A 115 -16.83 7.61 0.30
CA LYS A 115 -16.19 8.11 -0.92
C LYS A 115 -15.31 7.06 -1.60
N LEU A 116 -14.65 6.21 -0.83
CA LEU A 116 -13.91 5.06 -1.35
C LEU A 116 -14.88 4.07 -1.99
N ASP A 117 -15.93 3.65 -1.28
CA ASP A 117 -16.99 2.78 -1.77
C ASP A 117 -17.60 3.29 -3.09
N ALA A 118 -17.92 4.59 -3.15
CA ALA A 118 -18.46 5.22 -4.34
C ALA A 118 -17.45 5.26 -5.50
N ALA A 119 -16.14 5.36 -5.22
CA ALA A 119 -15.09 5.29 -6.22
C ALA A 119 -14.90 3.85 -6.73
N VAL A 120 -14.85 2.86 -5.83
CA VAL A 120 -14.75 1.42 -6.16
C VAL A 120 -15.95 0.99 -7.01
N THR A 121 -17.16 1.41 -6.65
CA THR A 121 -18.39 1.14 -7.42
C THR A 121 -18.29 1.61 -8.87
N LYS A 122 -17.67 2.78 -9.12
CA LYS A 122 -17.45 3.30 -10.48
C LYS A 122 -16.40 2.50 -11.26
N LEU A 123 -15.54 1.77 -10.58
CA LEU A 123 -14.47 0.97 -11.18
C LEU A 123 -14.90 -0.48 -11.47
N VAL A 124 -16.01 -0.95 -10.88
CA VAL A 124 -16.56 -2.30 -11.12
C VAL A 124 -16.55 -2.72 -12.60
N PRO A 125 -16.98 -1.89 -13.58
CA PRO A 125 -17.02 -2.30 -14.98
C PRO A 125 -15.65 -2.57 -15.63
N VAL A 126 -14.56 -2.09 -15.03
CA VAL A 126 -13.19 -2.22 -15.56
C VAL A 126 -12.28 -3.10 -14.69
N CYS A 127 -12.76 -3.53 -13.53
CA CYS A 127 -12.02 -4.34 -12.56
C CYS A 127 -12.33 -5.84 -12.69
N THR A 128 -11.36 -6.67 -12.34
CA THR A 128 -11.61 -8.11 -12.09
C THR A 128 -12.23 -8.34 -10.72
N SER A 129 -12.87 -9.50 -10.53
CA SER A 129 -13.32 -9.95 -9.22
C SER A 129 -12.19 -10.04 -8.21
N THR A 130 -10.99 -10.46 -8.63
CA THR A 130 -9.80 -10.51 -7.77
C THR A 130 -9.38 -9.12 -7.30
N GLN A 131 -9.28 -8.13 -8.19
CA GLN A 131 -8.95 -6.76 -7.81
C GLN A 131 -9.99 -6.15 -6.87
N LEU A 132 -11.28 -6.39 -7.12
CA LEU A 132 -12.35 -5.91 -6.23
C LEU A 132 -12.32 -6.61 -4.87
N ALA A 133 -12.03 -7.91 -4.81
CA ALA A 133 -11.91 -8.65 -3.55
C ALA A 133 -10.71 -8.17 -2.72
N LEU A 134 -9.56 -7.95 -3.35
CA LEU A 134 -8.37 -7.41 -2.68
C LEU A 134 -8.58 -5.97 -2.22
N ALA A 135 -9.24 -5.14 -3.03
CA ALA A 135 -9.63 -3.79 -2.61
C ALA A 135 -10.57 -3.82 -1.40
N ALA A 136 -11.57 -4.70 -1.39
CA ALA A 136 -12.47 -4.83 -0.24
C ALA A 136 -11.74 -5.32 1.02
N ALA A 137 -10.77 -6.23 0.87
CA ALA A 137 -9.93 -6.68 1.98
C ALA A 137 -9.06 -5.54 2.54
N GLU A 138 -8.42 -4.76 1.67
CA GLU A 138 -7.61 -3.61 2.07
C GLU A 138 -8.44 -2.54 2.75
N GLU A 139 -9.59 -2.21 2.19
CA GLU A 139 -10.55 -1.29 2.81
C GLU A 139 -10.97 -1.76 4.21
N SER A 140 -11.20 -3.07 4.37
CA SER A 140 -11.54 -3.64 5.67
C SER A 140 -10.40 -3.55 6.69
N VAL A 141 -9.13 -3.56 6.24
CA VAL A 141 -7.96 -3.37 7.10
C VAL A 141 -7.78 -1.90 7.47
N LEU A 142 -7.83 -1.01 6.48
CA LEU A 142 -7.58 0.42 6.68
C LEU A 142 -8.64 1.08 7.58
N PHE A 143 -9.90 0.65 7.48
CA PHE A 143 -11.02 1.14 8.30
C PHE A 143 -11.40 0.16 9.43
N ALA A 144 -10.49 -0.73 9.84
CA ALA A 144 -10.69 -1.53 11.05
C ALA A 144 -10.48 -0.67 12.30
N PRO A 145 -11.05 -1.05 13.46
CA PRO A 145 -10.80 -0.33 14.72
C PRO A 145 -9.32 -0.33 15.09
N LYS A 146 -8.87 0.61 15.95
CA LYS A 146 -7.46 0.72 16.40
C LYS A 146 -6.79 -0.53 17.00
N THR A 147 -7.55 -1.58 17.28
CA THR A 147 -7.00 -2.88 17.70
C THR A 147 -6.28 -3.61 16.57
N ASN A 148 -6.58 -3.26 15.31
CA ASN A 148 -5.81 -3.70 14.16
C ASN A 148 -4.66 -2.71 13.92
N SER A 149 -3.42 -3.14 14.12
CA SER A 149 -2.24 -2.27 13.99
C SER A 149 -2.03 -1.65 12.60
N LEU A 150 -2.66 -2.21 11.57
CA LEU A 150 -2.59 -1.69 10.20
C LEU A 150 -3.73 -0.72 9.87
N SER A 151 -4.74 -0.58 10.75
CA SER A 151 -5.79 0.39 10.50
C SER A 151 -5.30 1.82 10.64
N LEU A 152 -5.96 2.73 9.93
CA LEU A 152 -5.60 4.15 9.99
C LEU A 152 -5.81 4.70 11.40
N ASP A 153 -6.85 4.25 12.10
CA ASP A 153 -7.18 4.59 13.49
C ASP A 153 -6.05 4.19 14.44
N ALA A 154 -5.44 3.00 14.26
CA ALA A 154 -4.28 2.58 15.03
C ALA A 154 -3.04 3.42 14.71
N GLN A 155 -2.83 3.68 13.42
CA GLN A 155 -1.67 4.42 12.93
C GLN A 155 -1.69 5.90 13.33
N ALA A 156 -2.87 6.47 13.63
CA ALA A 156 -3.02 7.81 14.20
C ALA A 156 -2.17 7.97 15.47
N GLY A 157 -2.05 6.93 16.28
CA GLY A 157 -1.24 6.91 17.51
C GLY A 157 0.27 7.06 17.29
N ALA A 158 0.77 6.82 16.07
CA ALA A 158 2.18 7.09 15.73
C ALA A 158 2.45 8.58 15.47
N VAL A 159 1.41 9.35 15.12
CA VAL A 159 1.48 10.80 14.85
C VAL A 159 1.06 11.60 16.09
N TYR A 160 -0.08 11.25 16.66
CA TYR A 160 -0.60 11.82 17.90
C TYR A 160 -0.13 10.97 19.06
N CYS A 161 1.12 11.17 19.46
CA CYS A 161 1.81 10.31 20.43
C CYS A 161 2.28 11.09 21.67
N ASP A 162 1.74 12.30 21.89
CA ASP A 162 2.21 13.14 22.97
C ASP A 162 1.65 12.65 24.29
N THR A 163 2.48 11.91 25.01
CA THR A 163 2.18 11.41 26.36
C THR A 163 2.66 12.36 27.45
N SER A 164 3.16 13.54 27.09
CA SER A 164 3.48 14.57 28.08
C SER A 164 2.21 15.27 28.56
N GLY A 165 2.17 15.66 29.83
CA GLY A 165 1.01 16.35 30.40
C GLY A 165 -0.20 15.44 30.63
N THR A 166 -1.39 15.85 30.17
CA THR A 166 -2.67 15.19 30.41
C THR A 166 -2.80 13.85 29.71
N ASN A 167 -2.04 13.64 28.62
CA ASN A 167 -2.17 12.46 27.78
C ASN A 167 -3.63 12.28 27.30
N THR A 168 -4.25 13.37 26.83
CA THR A 168 -5.67 13.36 26.46
C THR A 168 -5.84 12.60 25.15
N PRO A 169 -6.70 11.55 25.10
CA PRO A 169 -6.98 10.85 23.84
C PRO A 169 -7.46 11.83 22.77
N ILE A 170 -6.96 11.68 21.53
CA ILE A 170 -7.51 12.44 20.40
C ILE A 170 -8.97 12.06 20.14
N ASP A 171 -9.34 10.84 20.51
CA ASP A 171 -10.69 10.31 20.42
C ASP A 171 -11.15 9.71 21.77
N PRO A 172 -11.79 10.52 22.62
CA PRO A 172 -12.26 10.06 23.92
C PRO A 172 -13.52 9.18 23.76
N ALA A 173 -13.70 8.18 24.63
CA ALA A 173 -14.80 7.20 24.57
C ALA A 173 -16.25 7.76 24.58
N GLY A 174 -16.43 9.06 24.81
CA GLY A 174 -17.72 9.75 24.67
C GLY A 174 -17.93 10.47 23.33
N ALA A 175 -16.97 10.35 22.41
CA ALA A 175 -16.92 11.02 21.12
C ALA A 175 -16.43 10.08 19.99
N GLY A 176 -16.58 8.76 20.13
CA GLY A 176 -16.08 7.75 19.19
C GLY A 176 -15.37 6.63 19.95
N GLY A 177 -14.18 6.94 20.44
CA GLY A 177 -13.33 6.08 21.27
C GLY A 177 -12.56 5.00 20.51
N ASP A 178 -12.57 5.00 19.18
CA ASP A 178 -11.97 4.00 18.30
C ASP A 178 -10.66 4.43 17.65
N ASP A 179 -10.25 5.70 17.72
CA ASP A 179 -8.93 6.15 17.25
C ASP A 179 -7.84 6.09 18.33
N ALA A 180 -6.62 5.79 17.88
CA ALA A 180 -5.44 5.77 18.73
C ALA A 180 -4.76 7.14 18.77
N GLY A 181 -4.12 7.42 19.89
CA GLY A 181 -3.26 8.57 20.04
C GLY A 181 -3.71 9.57 21.09
N THR A 182 -2.79 10.43 21.46
CA THR A 182 -2.92 11.38 22.56
C THR A 182 -2.25 12.71 22.23
N VAL A 183 -2.80 13.75 22.84
CA VAL A 183 -2.30 15.12 22.79
C VAL A 183 -2.18 15.69 24.20
N ASP A 184 -1.19 16.57 24.38
CA ASP A 184 -1.06 17.36 25.59
C ASP A 184 -2.02 18.56 25.53
N THR A 185 -2.95 18.62 26.49
CA THR A 185 -3.89 19.74 26.67
C THR A 185 -3.55 20.60 27.88
N THR A 186 -2.52 20.23 28.66
CA THR A 186 -2.23 20.79 29.99
C THR A 186 -1.22 21.92 30.04
N LEU A 187 -0.36 22.08 29.05
CA LEU A 187 0.66 23.12 29.14
C LEU A 187 0.11 24.45 28.63
N THR A 188 0.57 25.55 29.24
CA THR A 188 0.27 26.91 28.77
C THR A 188 0.34 26.93 27.23
N PRO A 189 -0.61 27.58 26.51
CA PRO A 189 -0.77 27.44 25.05
C PRO A 189 0.49 27.65 24.21
N VAL A 190 1.53 28.23 24.82
CA VAL A 190 2.86 28.49 24.27
C VAL A 190 3.65 27.20 23.98
N SER A 191 3.46 26.10 24.71
CA SER A 191 4.27 24.86 24.52
C SER A 191 3.50 23.64 24.01
N ALA A 192 2.21 23.51 24.29
CA ALA A 192 1.40 22.37 23.79
C ALA A 192 0.98 22.55 22.32
N LYS A 193 0.58 23.76 21.93
CA LYS A 193 0.13 24.06 20.57
C LYS A 193 1.21 23.79 19.50
N PRO A 194 2.49 24.16 19.69
CA PRO A 194 3.54 23.78 18.75
C PRO A 194 3.69 22.26 18.54
N LYS A 195 3.52 21.45 19.60
CA LYS A 195 3.59 19.99 19.50
C LYS A 195 2.45 19.41 18.68
N LEU A 196 1.23 19.91 18.88
CA LEU A 196 0.07 19.55 18.03
C LEU A 196 0.33 19.95 16.57
N GLN A 197 0.80 21.17 16.33
CA GLN A 197 1.17 21.62 14.98
C GLN A 197 2.25 20.76 14.33
N CYS A 198 3.18 20.22 15.13
CA CYS A 198 4.16 19.24 14.64
C CYS A 198 3.48 17.93 14.24
N ALA A 199 2.57 17.40 15.05
CA ALA A 199 1.82 16.17 14.75
C ALA A 199 1.01 16.33 13.46
N ASP A 200 0.20 17.39 13.35
CA ASP A 200 -0.61 17.68 12.16
C ASP A 200 0.24 17.82 10.90
N ALA A 201 1.37 18.52 11.00
CA ALA A 201 2.28 18.66 9.89
C ALA A 201 2.93 17.31 9.52
N THR A 202 3.27 16.48 10.50
CA THR A 202 3.82 15.14 10.26
C THR A 202 2.80 14.25 9.56
N GLY A 203 1.58 14.13 10.09
CA GLY A 203 0.49 13.36 9.47
C GLY A 203 0.19 13.83 8.05
N LYS A 204 0.11 15.15 7.83
CA LYS A 204 -0.10 15.73 6.50
C LYS A 204 1.00 15.38 5.50
N GLU A 205 2.27 15.41 5.91
CA GLU A 205 3.38 15.06 5.02
C GLU A 205 3.47 13.54 4.79
N LEU A 206 3.07 12.70 5.74
CA LEU A 206 2.90 11.25 5.51
C LEU A 206 1.80 10.98 4.47
N GLY A 207 0.65 11.65 4.56
CA GLY A 207 -0.40 11.54 3.55
C GLY A 207 0.05 12.00 2.14
N LYS A 208 1.06 12.88 2.06
CA LYS A 208 1.70 13.25 0.78
C LYS A 208 2.74 12.22 0.32
N LEU A 209 3.46 11.60 1.25
CA LEU A 209 4.40 10.50 0.97
C LEU A 209 3.63 9.33 0.33
N VAL A 210 2.57 8.84 0.99
CA VAL A 210 1.69 7.79 0.46
C VAL A 210 1.20 8.13 -0.94
N ALA A 211 0.70 9.35 -1.15
CA ALA A 211 0.20 9.77 -2.46
C ALA A 211 1.29 9.90 -3.54
N ALA A 212 2.53 10.19 -3.15
CA ALA A 212 3.65 10.29 -4.08
C ALA A 212 4.17 8.90 -4.46
N SER A 213 4.29 7.99 -3.49
CA SER A 213 4.65 6.58 -3.69
C SER A 213 3.64 5.84 -4.55
N ILE A 214 2.35 5.88 -4.19
CA ILE A 214 1.28 5.30 -5.04
C ILE A 214 1.32 5.85 -6.48
N LYS A 215 1.70 7.12 -6.66
CA LYS A 215 1.86 7.71 -7.99
C LYS A 215 3.09 7.18 -8.74
N CYS A 216 4.15 6.83 -8.04
CA CYS A 216 5.33 6.19 -8.60
C CYS A 216 5.00 4.73 -8.99
N HIS A 217 4.31 3.95 -8.14
CA HIS A 217 3.76 2.63 -8.52
C HIS A 217 2.85 2.69 -9.77
N ILE A 218 1.94 3.66 -9.86
CA ILE A 218 1.10 3.86 -11.06
C ILE A 218 1.97 4.07 -12.30
N LYS A 219 2.98 4.94 -12.21
CA LYS A 219 3.89 5.20 -13.34
C LYS A 219 4.71 3.97 -13.71
N MET A 220 5.16 3.19 -12.72
CA MET A 220 5.86 1.94 -12.94
C MET A 220 4.96 0.97 -13.70
N ALA A 221 3.74 0.73 -13.21
CA ALA A 221 2.76 -0.14 -13.86
C ALA A 221 2.46 0.31 -15.30
N ASP A 222 2.22 1.62 -15.51
CA ASP A 222 2.00 2.21 -16.84
C ASP A 222 3.21 2.03 -17.77
N ALA A 223 4.43 2.29 -17.27
CA ALA A 223 5.65 2.23 -18.04
C ALA A 223 5.95 0.78 -18.45
N PHE A 224 5.96 -0.14 -17.49
CA PHE A 224 6.24 -1.56 -17.74
C PHE A 224 5.18 -2.19 -18.64
N PHE A 225 3.90 -1.85 -18.46
CA PHE A 225 2.83 -2.25 -19.38
C PHE A 225 3.11 -1.77 -20.82
N GLY A 226 3.62 -0.54 -20.96
CA GLY A 226 4.03 0.03 -22.23
C GLY A 226 5.39 -0.45 -22.75
N GLY A 227 6.05 -1.39 -22.07
CA GLY A 227 7.40 -1.87 -22.41
C GLY A 227 8.49 -0.81 -22.25
N LYS A 228 8.24 0.22 -21.44
CA LYS A 228 9.16 1.32 -21.15
C LYS A 228 9.80 1.12 -19.80
N ASP A 229 11.07 1.48 -19.72
CA ASP A 229 11.81 1.44 -18.48
C ASP A 229 11.34 2.54 -17.50
N PHE A 230 11.35 2.21 -16.22
CA PHE A 230 11.02 3.13 -15.14
C PHE A 230 11.76 2.69 -13.88
N ASP A 231 12.65 3.56 -13.40
CA ASP A 231 13.33 3.39 -12.12
C ASP A 231 12.43 3.95 -11.03
N GLU A 232 11.69 3.05 -10.39
CA GLU A 232 10.74 3.37 -9.32
C GLU A 232 11.49 3.89 -8.08
N ASN A 233 12.63 3.28 -7.71
CA ASN A 233 13.48 3.71 -6.62
C ASN A 233 13.97 5.16 -6.75
N VAL A 234 14.25 5.61 -7.98
CA VAL A 234 14.53 7.03 -8.28
C VAL A 234 13.30 7.93 -8.05
N CYS A 235 12.09 7.40 -8.25
CA CYS A 235 10.84 8.11 -8.02
C CYS A 235 10.46 8.18 -6.53
N GLU A 236 10.70 7.13 -5.76
CA GLU A 236 10.21 6.99 -4.39
C GLU A 236 11.26 7.31 -3.34
N GLU A 237 12.43 6.70 -3.42
CA GLU A 237 13.45 6.82 -2.38
C GLU A 237 14.41 7.96 -2.63
N ASN A 238 15.06 7.96 -3.80
CA ASN A 238 16.22 8.79 -4.03
C ASN A 238 16.40 9.20 -5.50
N ASP A 239 16.04 10.45 -5.82
CA ASP A 239 16.34 11.09 -7.10
C ASP A 239 17.65 11.87 -6.94
N PRO A 240 18.82 11.32 -7.33
CA PRO A 240 20.10 12.01 -7.18
C PRO A 240 20.21 13.24 -8.09
N ALA A 241 19.41 13.31 -9.16
CA ALA A 241 19.50 14.38 -10.14
C ALA A 241 18.68 15.61 -9.73
N LYS A 242 17.47 15.40 -9.19
CA LYS A 242 16.52 16.50 -8.92
C LYS A 242 16.16 16.64 -7.44
N GLY A 243 16.46 15.66 -6.59
CA GLY A 243 16.06 15.68 -5.19
C GLY A 243 14.53 15.66 -5.02
N LYS A 244 13.82 14.98 -5.92
CA LYS A 244 12.35 15.02 -6.04
C LYS A 244 11.67 13.68 -5.74
N ALA A 245 12.40 12.70 -5.22
CA ALA A 245 11.79 11.45 -4.80
C ALA A 245 10.77 11.67 -3.67
N ALA A 246 9.83 10.75 -3.51
CA ALA A 246 8.76 10.84 -2.52
C ALA A 246 9.31 10.99 -1.09
N LEU A 247 10.23 10.12 -0.70
CA LEU A 247 10.89 10.11 0.60
C LEU A 247 11.81 11.33 0.79
N GLN A 248 12.55 11.75 -0.25
CA GLN A 248 13.34 12.99 -0.20
C GLN A 248 12.47 14.23 0.09
N LYS A 249 11.28 14.33 -0.51
CA LYS A 249 10.34 15.43 -0.24
C LYS A 249 9.82 15.38 1.18
N TYR A 250 9.48 14.19 1.68
CA TYR A 250 9.09 13.98 3.07
C TYR A 250 10.22 14.40 4.03
N ALA A 251 11.44 13.92 3.82
CA ALA A 251 12.61 14.26 4.63
C ALA A 251 12.91 15.77 4.63
N ALA A 252 12.78 16.42 3.47
CA ALA A 252 12.91 17.88 3.37
C ALA A 252 11.83 18.61 4.20
N ALA A 253 10.60 18.08 4.24
CA ALA A 253 9.55 18.62 5.08
C ALA A 253 9.85 18.39 6.58
N MET A 254 10.33 17.21 6.97
CA MET A 254 10.72 16.91 8.36
C MET A 254 11.88 17.78 8.84
N THR A 255 12.83 18.10 7.96
CA THR A 255 13.93 19.06 8.22
C THR A 255 13.37 20.46 8.49
N LYS A 256 12.39 20.92 7.71
CA LYS A 256 11.71 22.20 7.96
C LYS A 256 10.98 22.21 9.31
N LEU A 257 10.38 21.09 9.73
CA LEU A 257 9.76 21.00 11.05
C LEU A 257 10.80 21.07 12.18
N THR A 258 11.96 20.42 12.01
CA THR A 258 13.10 20.56 12.95
C THR A 258 13.55 22.00 13.04
N GLY A 259 13.76 22.68 11.91
CA GLY A 259 14.19 24.08 11.89
C GLY A 259 13.20 25.06 12.53
N LYS A 260 11.91 24.69 12.59
CA LYS A 260 10.88 25.48 13.31
C LYS A 260 10.89 25.27 14.83
N GLY A 261 11.55 24.23 15.34
CA GLY A 261 11.59 23.93 16.77
C GLY A 261 10.24 23.59 17.41
N ILE A 262 9.22 23.27 16.60
CA ILE A 262 7.86 22.99 17.11
C ILE A 262 7.68 21.53 17.57
N CYS A 263 8.53 20.64 17.06
CA CYS A 263 8.50 19.22 17.39
C CYS A 263 9.40 18.91 18.59
N THR A 264 8.88 19.15 19.79
CA THR A 264 9.62 18.96 21.05
C THR A 264 9.27 17.66 21.77
N GLN A 265 8.21 16.98 21.34
CA GLN A 265 7.82 15.68 21.88
C GLN A 265 8.81 14.58 21.46
N ALA A 266 9.19 13.71 22.40
CA ALA A 266 10.16 12.64 22.16
C ALA A 266 9.67 11.65 21.08
N CYS A 267 8.38 11.36 21.07
CA CYS A 267 7.78 10.41 20.14
C CYS A 267 7.85 10.88 18.67
N LEU A 268 7.88 12.19 18.40
CA LEU A 268 8.14 12.78 17.08
C LEU A 268 9.51 13.44 17.02
N SER A 269 10.54 12.83 17.62
CA SER A 269 11.92 13.26 17.40
C SER A 269 12.28 13.25 15.89
N ALA A 270 13.35 13.94 15.50
CA ALA A 270 13.78 13.95 14.10
C ALA A 270 14.05 12.53 13.56
N GLY A 271 14.64 11.65 14.39
CA GLY A 271 14.85 10.24 14.04
C GLY A 271 13.53 9.49 13.87
N ASN A 272 12.61 9.63 14.82
CA ASN A 272 11.32 8.92 14.78
C ASN A 272 10.47 9.34 13.58
N ARG A 273 10.47 10.62 13.20
CA ARG A 273 9.76 11.07 11.99
C ARG A 273 10.37 10.45 10.73
N THR A 274 11.69 10.37 10.62
CA THR A 274 12.36 9.69 9.49
C THR A 274 12.00 8.20 9.42
N THR A 275 12.03 7.50 10.56
CA THR A 275 11.61 6.10 10.64
C THR A 275 10.15 5.91 10.27
N LEU A 276 9.27 6.80 10.73
CA LEU A 276 7.84 6.76 10.38
C LEU A 276 7.61 6.90 8.87
N GLY A 277 8.32 7.83 8.22
CA GLY A 277 8.28 7.95 6.76
C GLY A 277 8.73 6.66 6.05
N SER A 278 9.83 6.06 6.49
CA SER A 278 10.36 4.82 5.90
C SER A 278 9.41 3.63 6.09
N ASN A 279 8.81 3.50 7.28
CA ASN A 279 7.84 2.45 7.57
C ASN A 279 6.56 2.59 6.73
N ILE A 280 6.09 3.83 6.50
CA ILE A 280 4.92 4.09 5.67
C ILE A 280 5.21 3.81 4.20
N LEU A 281 6.42 4.14 3.72
CA LEU A 281 6.85 3.79 2.37
C LEU A 281 6.84 2.25 2.18
N ALA A 282 7.48 1.51 3.07
CA ALA A 282 7.51 0.05 3.02
C ALA A 282 6.11 -0.60 3.08
N GLN A 283 5.17 -0.01 3.84
CA GLN A 283 3.78 -0.47 3.84
C GLN A 283 3.10 -0.28 2.47
N VAL A 284 3.35 0.85 1.81
CA VAL A 284 2.79 1.15 0.49
C VAL A 284 3.35 0.20 -0.58
N GLU A 285 4.67 -0.05 -0.57
CA GLU A 285 5.36 -1.02 -1.46
C GLU A 285 4.79 -2.45 -1.28
N ALA A 286 4.61 -2.88 -0.03
CA ALA A 286 4.02 -4.18 0.29
C ALA A 286 2.54 -4.30 -0.10
N ALA A 287 1.82 -3.18 -0.16
CA ALA A 287 0.41 -3.12 -0.56
C ALA A 287 0.22 -3.04 -2.09
N ASN A 288 1.29 -2.87 -2.87
CA ASN A 288 1.19 -2.67 -4.32
C ASN A 288 0.49 -3.85 -5.05
N GLN A 289 0.71 -5.08 -4.59
CA GLN A 289 0.01 -6.28 -5.07
C GLN A 289 -1.52 -6.27 -4.90
N LEU A 290 -2.06 -5.46 -3.98
CA LEU A 290 -3.50 -5.37 -3.76
C LEU A 290 -4.20 -4.68 -4.93
N ILE A 291 -3.49 -3.76 -5.57
CA ILE A 291 -3.97 -2.95 -6.69
C ILE A 291 -3.57 -3.59 -8.03
N TYR A 292 -2.35 -4.13 -8.10
CA TYR A 292 -1.80 -4.82 -9.26
C TYR A 292 -1.48 -6.28 -8.92
N PRO A 293 -2.51 -7.12 -8.71
CA PRO A 293 -2.29 -8.50 -8.31
C PRO A 293 -1.54 -9.29 -9.38
N CYS A 294 -0.87 -10.36 -8.96
CA CYS A 294 -0.33 -11.31 -9.91
C CYS A 294 -1.41 -12.24 -10.46
N PRO A 295 -1.32 -12.66 -11.73
CA PRO A 295 -2.26 -13.61 -12.30
C PRO A 295 -2.23 -14.90 -11.50
N GLY A 296 -3.40 -15.44 -11.14
CA GLY A 296 -3.46 -16.74 -10.49
C GLY A 296 -2.90 -17.83 -11.41
N THR A 297 -2.09 -18.74 -10.87
CA THR A 297 -1.69 -19.94 -11.60
C THR A 297 -2.90 -20.84 -11.78
N THR A 298 -3.56 -20.74 -12.93
CA THR A 298 -4.60 -21.70 -13.30
C THR A 298 -3.93 -23.05 -13.53
N THR A 299 -3.96 -23.92 -12.52
CA THR A 299 -3.59 -25.33 -12.71
C THR A 299 -4.76 -25.98 -13.43
N THR A 300 -4.66 -26.11 -14.75
CA THR A 300 -5.60 -26.91 -15.52
C THR A 300 -5.29 -28.38 -15.25
N THR A 301 -6.00 -28.99 -14.30
CA THR A 301 -6.03 -30.45 -14.17
C THR A 301 -6.82 -31.00 -15.35
N THR A 302 -6.14 -31.37 -16.43
CA THR A 302 -6.75 -32.12 -17.53
C THR A 302 -7.04 -33.54 -17.02
N THR A 303 -8.28 -33.81 -16.62
CA THR A 303 -8.74 -35.19 -16.40
C THR A 303 -8.85 -35.87 -17.76
N THR A 304 -7.81 -36.61 -18.16
CA THR A 304 -7.89 -37.52 -19.30
C THR A 304 -8.83 -38.67 -18.95
N VAL A 305 -10.09 -38.59 -19.38
CA VAL A 305 -11.01 -39.73 -19.32
C VAL A 305 -10.56 -40.74 -20.37
N THR A 306 -9.85 -41.77 -19.93
CA THR A 306 -9.56 -42.94 -20.78
C THR A 306 -10.78 -43.85 -20.74
N THR A 307 -11.63 -43.78 -21.76
CA THR A 307 -12.76 -44.70 -21.92
C THR A 307 -12.21 -46.10 -22.24
N THR A 308 -12.08 -46.94 -21.21
CA THR A 308 -11.84 -48.37 -21.39
C THR A 308 -13.18 -49.07 -21.33
N THR A 309 -13.67 -49.56 -22.47
CA THR A 309 -14.84 -50.43 -22.51
C THR A 309 -14.45 -51.79 -21.94
N SER A 310 -14.93 -52.12 -20.74
CA SER A 310 -14.97 -53.51 -20.25
C SER A 310 -16.05 -53.69 -19.18
N THR A 311 -16.60 -54.89 -19.22
CA THR A 311 -17.84 -55.38 -18.61
C THR A 311 -17.95 -55.19 -17.10
N VAL A 312 -19.20 -54.97 -16.68
CA VAL A 312 -19.74 -54.85 -15.33
C VAL A 312 -18.98 -55.67 -14.29
N THR A 313 -18.40 -54.98 -13.30
CA THR A 313 -18.16 -55.54 -11.96
C THR A 313 -18.33 -54.41 -10.95
N THR A 314 -19.34 -54.52 -10.10
CA THR A 314 -19.67 -53.59 -9.02
C THR A 314 -18.52 -53.53 -8.03
N THR A 315 -17.89 -52.37 -7.90
CA THR A 315 -16.93 -52.10 -6.82
C THR A 315 -17.38 -50.86 -6.06
N THR A 316 -17.61 -51.03 -4.76
CA THR A 316 -17.96 -49.96 -3.82
C THR A 316 -16.71 -49.14 -3.50
N THR A 317 -16.71 -47.86 -3.86
CA THR A 317 -15.61 -46.93 -3.54
C THR A 317 -15.94 -46.18 -2.25
N THR A 318 -15.11 -46.35 -1.22
CA THR A 318 -15.15 -45.54 0.00
C THR A 318 -14.32 -44.28 -0.21
N THR A 319 -14.95 -43.12 -0.16
CA THR A 319 -14.28 -41.82 -0.30
C THR A 319 -13.78 -41.36 1.07
N THR A 320 -12.46 -41.35 1.29
CA THR A 320 -11.82 -40.64 2.40
C THR A 320 -11.33 -39.28 1.95
N THR A 321 -12.00 -38.23 2.42
CA THR A 321 -11.64 -36.82 2.19
C THR A 321 -10.67 -36.36 3.28
N LEU A 322 -9.43 -36.01 2.93
CA LEU A 322 -8.51 -35.29 3.80
C LEU A 322 -8.69 -33.79 3.57
N CYS A 323 -9.07 -33.06 4.62
CA CYS A 323 -9.27 -31.62 4.62
C CYS A 323 -7.96 -30.90 5.01
N PRO A 324 -7.47 -29.90 4.25
CA PRO A 324 -6.38 -29.03 4.69
C PRO A 324 -6.87 -28.07 5.80
N PRO A 325 -5.99 -27.66 6.73
CA PRO A 325 -6.41 -26.87 7.88
C PRO A 325 -6.80 -25.44 7.45
N ALA A 326 -7.94 -25.00 8.00
CA ALA A 326 -8.53 -23.66 7.93
C ALA A 326 -9.28 -23.28 6.63
N SER A 327 -10.45 -23.90 6.42
CA SER A 327 -11.77 -23.25 6.55
C SER A 327 -12.81 -24.02 5.73
N CYS A 328 -13.67 -24.80 6.39
CA CYS A 328 -14.87 -25.35 5.79
C CYS A 328 -16.03 -25.12 6.76
N THR A 329 -16.96 -24.24 6.37
CA THR A 329 -18.31 -24.19 6.93
C THR A 329 -19.13 -25.29 6.26
N CYS A 330 -19.32 -26.40 6.96
CA CYS A 330 -20.32 -27.40 6.56
C CYS A 330 -21.70 -26.92 7.03
N ALA A 331 -22.60 -26.71 6.08
CA ALA A 331 -24.02 -26.61 6.38
C ALA A 331 -24.54 -27.98 6.84
N GLY A 332 -24.94 -28.08 8.11
CA GLY A 332 -25.75 -29.18 8.64
C GLY A 332 -25.07 -30.11 9.64
N GLY A 333 -25.40 -29.94 10.93
CA GLY A 333 -25.31 -30.97 11.96
C GLY A 333 -24.08 -30.93 12.87
N THR A 334 -24.30 -30.75 14.18
CA THR A 334 -23.28 -30.77 15.25
C THR A 334 -22.72 -32.17 15.49
N PRO A 335 -21.40 -32.41 15.36
CA PRO A 335 -20.79 -33.66 15.81
C PRO A 335 -20.51 -33.61 17.32
N GLY A 336 -21.10 -34.55 18.07
CA GLY A 336 -20.76 -34.80 19.47
C GLY A 336 -19.46 -35.58 19.59
N LYS A 337 -18.44 -34.94 20.17
CA LYS A 337 -17.12 -35.45 20.62
C LYS A 337 -15.99 -35.45 19.57
N THR A 338 -14.94 -34.69 19.89
CA THR A 338 -13.60 -34.80 19.28
C THR A 338 -12.66 -35.54 20.24
N LYS A 339 -11.89 -36.51 19.73
CA LYS A 339 -10.69 -37.06 20.38
C LYS A 339 -9.49 -36.69 19.51
N PHE A 340 -8.47 -36.11 20.11
CA PHE A 340 -7.17 -35.91 19.48
C PHE A 340 -6.21 -37.03 19.89
N THR A 341 -5.52 -37.63 18.92
CA THR A 341 -4.34 -38.45 19.15
C THR A 341 -3.17 -37.75 18.48
N THR A 342 -2.22 -37.25 19.26
CA THR A 342 -0.96 -36.70 18.75
C THR A 342 -0.01 -37.85 18.44
N GLY A 343 0.32 -38.03 17.17
CA GLY A 343 1.39 -38.92 16.72
C GLY A 343 2.59 -38.09 16.28
N THR A 344 3.66 -38.12 17.06
CA THR A 344 5.01 -37.76 16.65
C THR A 344 5.64 -38.93 15.90
N GLY A 345 6.24 -38.63 14.75
CA GLY A 345 7.03 -39.53 13.92
C GLY A 345 7.75 -38.74 12.86
#